data_AF-A0A940UAL1-F1
#
_entry.id   AF-A0A940UAL1-F1
#
_cell.length_a   1.000
_cell.length_b   1.000
_cell.length_c   1.000
_cell.angle_alpha   90.00
_cell.angle_beta   90.00
_cell.angle_gamma   90.00
#
_symmetry.space_group_name_H-M   'P 1'
#
loop_
_entity.id
_entity.type
_entity.pdbx_description
1 polymer ?
#
loop_
_entity_poly.entity_id
_entity_poly.type
_entity_poly.pdbx_seq_one_letter_code
_entity_poly.pdbx_strand_id
1 'polypeptide(L)'
;MLPGRVYRGLSVAGGGGALGIVACDTAEVYGLEVPLLQGSVRDQVASYLPKSGASAVNPIDVANPYTPPEILEKIFRVAAQDNRIDLQVLMLLPHHYKTFAGTRRGWRTFPHEELADRLKSVIRETRKPVVLVMTNTKRGLPDLDVVEVHAKARQTFLAKGIPVFDEIGDALRAIANVNRYYGKGETA
;
A
#
# COMPACT_ATOMS: atom_id res chain seq x y z
N MET A 1 -4.09 -13.87 0.78
CA MET A 1 -5.26 -13.60 1.65
C MET A 1 -4.78 -13.05 2.98
N LEU A 2 -5.60 -12.26 3.68
CA LEU A 2 -5.25 -11.74 5.01
C LEU A 2 -5.21 -12.90 6.04
N PRO A 3 -4.17 -12.98 6.89
CA PRO A 3 -4.16 -13.90 8.02
C PRO A 3 -5.38 -13.71 8.95
N GLY A 4 -5.83 -14.79 9.59
CA GLY A 4 -6.96 -14.74 10.51
C GLY A 4 -6.58 -14.17 11.88
N ARG A 5 -6.72 -12.86 12.05
CA ARG A 5 -6.55 -12.16 13.34
C ARG A 5 -7.22 -10.79 13.31
N VAL A 6 -7.29 -10.12 14.45
CA VAL A 6 -7.72 -8.72 14.54
C VAL A 6 -6.55 -7.80 14.14
N TYR A 7 -6.87 -6.73 13.42
CA TYR A 7 -5.98 -5.65 13.01
C TYR A 7 -6.52 -4.32 13.54
N ARG A 8 -5.70 -3.49 14.17
CA ARG A 8 -6.10 -2.17 14.69
C ARG A 8 -5.34 -1.05 14.01
N GLY A 9 -4.01 -1.10 14.04
CA GLY A 9 -3.18 -0.04 13.47
C GLY A 9 -2.67 -0.35 12.07
N LEU A 10 -2.74 0.65 11.20
CA LEU A 10 -2.36 0.57 9.80
C LEU A 10 -1.19 1.50 9.51
N SER A 11 -0.19 1.02 8.77
CA SER A 11 0.68 1.93 8.03
C SER A 11 0.13 2.09 6.62
N VAL A 12 0.07 3.32 6.13
CA VAL A 12 -0.40 3.63 4.78
C VAL A 12 0.73 4.34 4.06
N ALA A 13 1.05 3.92 2.84
CA ALA A 13 2.04 4.59 2.00
C ALA A 13 1.55 4.72 0.56
N GLY A 14 1.91 5.82 -0.10
CA GLY A 14 1.55 6.05 -1.50
C GLY A 14 2.09 7.37 -2.01
N GLY A 15 1.94 7.62 -3.31
CA GLY A 15 2.31 8.91 -3.91
C GLY A 15 1.15 9.90 -3.84
N GLY A 16 1.34 11.00 -3.10
CA GLY A 16 0.40 12.13 -3.01
C GLY A 16 -0.40 12.18 -1.72
N GLY A 17 -0.23 13.26 -0.96
CA GLY A 17 -0.81 13.45 0.37
C GLY A 17 -2.33 13.35 0.46
N ALA A 18 -3.07 13.66 -0.62
CA ALA A 18 -4.52 13.53 -0.63
C ALA A 18 -5.00 12.08 -0.41
N LEU A 19 -4.25 11.09 -0.90
CA LEU A 19 -4.57 9.68 -0.68
C LEU A 19 -4.43 9.30 0.79
N GLY A 20 -3.44 9.89 1.47
CA GLY A 20 -3.22 9.68 2.89
C GLY A 20 -4.40 10.19 3.73
N ILE A 21 -4.89 11.40 3.43
CA ILE A 21 -6.04 11.98 4.12
C ILE A 21 -7.27 11.08 3.99
N VAL A 22 -7.60 10.67 2.75
CA VAL A 22 -8.74 9.78 2.50
C VAL A 22 -8.57 8.44 3.25
N ALA A 23 -7.35 7.91 3.33
CA ALA A 23 -7.10 6.68 4.09
C ALA A 23 -7.33 6.85 5.59
N CYS A 24 -6.94 7.97 6.19
CA CYS A 24 -7.21 8.27 7.60
C CYS A 24 -8.72 8.39 7.88
N ASP A 25 -9.43 9.21 7.10
CA ASP A 25 -10.87 9.41 7.27
C ASP A 25 -11.64 8.09 7.10
N THR A 26 -11.23 7.28 6.13
CA THR A 26 -11.85 5.96 5.89
C THR A 26 -11.52 4.97 7.00
N ALA A 27 -10.31 5.01 7.56
CA ALA A 27 -9.91 4.13 8.66
C ALA A 27 -10.76 4.39 9.91
N GLU A 28 -10.99 5.66 10.23
CA GLU A 28 -11.82 6.07 11.37
C GLU A 28 -13.24 5.49 11.29
N VAL A 29 -13.87 5.52 10.10
CA VAL A 29 -15.21 4.94 9.86
C VAL A 29 -15.28 3.45 10.24
N TYR A 30 -14.18 2.71 10.12
CA TYR A 30 -14.11 1.28 10.44
C TYR A 30 -13.48 0.98 11.80
N GLY A 31 -13.19 1.98 12.62
CA GLY A 31 -12.53 1.82 13.91
C GLY A 31 -11.09 1.32 13.79
N LEU A 32 -10.42 1.62 12.69
CA LEU A 32 -9.01 1.35 12.44
C LEU A 32 -8.21 2.63 12.71
N GLU A 33 -6.98 2.47 13.16
CA GLU A 33 -6.08 3.58 13.47
C GLU A 33 -4.98 3.70 12.42
N VAL A 34 -4.56 4.92 12.13
CA VAL A 34 -3.36 5.22 11.33
C VAL A 34 -2.37 5.93 12.25
N PRO A 35 -1.67 5.21 13.15
CA PRO A 35 -0.88 5.84 14.19
C PRO A 35 0.35 6.54 13.59
N LEU A 36 0.66 7.74 14.08
CA LEU A 36 1.82 8.50 13.64
C LEU A 36 3.11 7.71 13.91
N LEU A 37 3.97 7.55 12.90
CA LEU A 37 5.32 7.04 13.11
C LEU A 37 6.14 8.06 13.90
N GLN A 38 6.90 7.57 14.87
CA GLN A 38 7.70 8.40 15.78
C GLN A 38 9.10 7.83 15.97
N GLY A 39 9.99 8.65 16.53
CA GLY A 39 11.35 8.27 16.91
C GLY A 39 12.15 7.65 15.76
N SER A 40 12.90 6.59 16.07
CA SER A 40 13.82 5.93 15.14
C SER A 40 13.13 5.32 13.91
N VAL A 41 11.86 4.92 14.02
CA VAL A 41 11.10 4.39 12.88
C VAL A 41 10.82 5.50 11.86
N ARG A 42 10.30 6.65 12.33
CA ARG A 42 10.03 7.81 11.47
C ARG A 42 11.31 8.33 10.82
N ASP A 43 12.38 8.44 11.60
CA ASP A 43 13.64 9.01 11.11
C ASP A 43 14.31 8.10 10.08
N GLN A 44 14.23 6.77 10.25
CA GLN A 44 14.68 5.82 9.23
C GLN A 44 13.82 5.87 7.96
N VAL A 45 12.49 5.93 8.08
CA VAL A 45 11.61 6.12 6.91
C VAL A 45 11.98 7.41 6.18
N ALA A 46 12.15 8.52 6.91
CA ALA A 46 12.54 9.81 6.34
C ALA A 46 13.86 9.73 5.55
N SER A 47 14.81 8.90 5.99
CA SER A 47 16.10 8.73 5.30
C SER A 47 15.98 8.12 3.89
N TYR A 48 14.86 7.47 3.58
CA TYR A 48 14.59 6.89 2.25
C TYR A 48 13.75 7.80 1.35
N LEU A 49 13.21 8.88 1.90
CA LEU A 49 12.32 9.79 1.18
C LEU A 49 13.08 10.96 0.57
N PRO A 50 12.58 11.56 -0.52
CA PRO A 50 13.15 12.80 -1.03
C PRO A 50 12.99 13.93 -0.01
N LYS A 51 13.90 14.91 -0.06
CA LYS A 51 13.96 16.02 0.90
C LYS A 51 12.73 16.95 0.87
N SER A 52 11.98 16.95 -0.22
CA SER A 52 10.84 17.86 -0.42
C SER A 52 9.65 17.12 -1.03
N GLY A 53 8.45 17.53 -0.63
CA GLY A 53 7.18 16.97 -1.13
C GLY A 53 6.80 15.61 -0.55
N ALA A 54 7.66 15.00 0.29
CA ALA A 54 7.41 13.72 0.94
C ALA A 54 7.09 13.90 2.44
N SER A 55 6.43 12.89 3.01
CA SER A 55 6.13 12.80 4.44
C SER A 55 6.55 11.43 4.96
N ALA A 56 7.40 11.44 5.98
CA ALA A 56 7.78 10.23 6.73
C ALA A 56 6.82 9.91 7.89
N VAL A 57 5.85 10.79 8.14
CA VAL A 57 4.76 10.53 9.08
C VAL A 57 3.82 9.52 8.42
N ASN A 58 3.02 8.79 9.19
CA ASN A 58 1.99 7.91 8.67
C ASN A 58 0.67 8.68 8.56
N PRO A 59 0.02 8.76 7.38
CA PRO A 59 0.38 8.15 6.09
C PRO A 59 1.67 8.67 5.45
N ILE A 60 2.48 7.74 4.94
CA ILE A 60 3.78 7.98 4.31
C ILE A 60 3.55 8.45 2.87
N ASP A 61 3.89 9.69 2.59
CA ASP A 61 3.87 10.24 1.22
C ASP A 61 5.26 10.09 0.61
N VAL A 62 5.37 9.25 -0.42
CA VAL A 62 6.65 9.03 -1.12
C VAL A 62 6.94 10.10 -2.18
N ALA A 63 6.07 11.11 -2.34
CA ALA A 63 6.14 12.24 -3.29
C ALA A 63 6.23 11.86 -4.77
N ASN A 64 6.33 10.57 -5.08
CA ASN A 64 6.60 10.06 -6.39
C ASN A 64 5.82 8.76 -6.64
N PRO A 65 4.95 8.68 -7.67
CA PRO A 65 4.29 7.43 -8.04
C PRO A 65 5.27 6.36 -8.60
N TYR A 66 6.54 6.70 -8.83
CA TYR A 66 7.61 5.83 -9.37
C TYR A 66 8.62 5.38 -8.32
N THR A 67 8.30 5.47 -7.04
CA THR A 67 9.23 5.06 -5.98
C THR A 67 9.75 3.65 -6.25
N PRO A 68 11.08 3.47 -6.38
CA PRO A 68 11.65 2.18 -6.73
C PRO A 68 11.21 1.07 -5.76
N PRO A 69 10.96 -0.17 -6.24
CA PRO A 69 10.51 -1.27 -5.39
C PRO A 69 11.35 -1.50 -4.14
N GLU A 70 12.68 -1.33 -4.24
CA GLU A 70 13.62 -1.46 -3.13
C GLU A 70 13.46 -0.37 -2.05
N ILE A 71 13.01 0.83 -2.43
CA ILE A 71 12.72 1.90 -1.49
C ILE A 71 11.42 1.60 -0.75
N LEU A 72 10.37 1.15 -1.46
CA LEU A 72 9.12 0.71 -0.85
C LEU A 72 9.35 -0.46 0.11
N GLU A 73 10.17 -1.43 -0.28
CA GLU A 73 10.57 -2.54 0.60
C GLU A 73 11.19 -2.05 1.91
N LYS A 74 12.16 -1.13 1.83
CA LYS A 74 12.83 -0.56 3.00
C LYS A 74 11.86 0.19 3.90
N ILE A 75 11.00 1.03 3.31
CA ILE A 75 9.97 1.78 4.04
C ILE A 75 9.04 0.82 4.79
N PHE A 76 8.50 -0.20 4.12
CA PHE A 76 7.56 -1.14 4.73
C PHE A 76 8.23 -2.06 5.76
N ARG A 77 9.51 -2.41 5.57
CA ARG A 77 10.28 -3.17 6.56
C ARG A 77 10.51 -2.34 7.83
N VAL A 78 10.83 -1.06 7.70
CA VAL A 78 11.04 -0.16 8.84
C VAL A 78 9.72 0.19 9.53
N ALA A 79 8.68 0.57 8.79
CA ALA A 79 7.37 0.88 9.36
C ALA A 79 6.79 -0.30 10.15
N ALA A 80 7.05 -1.53 9.70
CA ALA A 80 6.68 -2.74 10.42
C ALA A 80 7.37 -2.93 11.79
N GLN A 81 8.43 -2.18 12.11
CA GLN A 81 9.07 -2.24 13.43
C GLN A 81 8.23 -1.54 14.51
N ASP A 82 7.33 -0.63 14.14
CA ASP A 82 6.40 -0.01 15.08
C ASP A 82 5.35 -1.03 15.52
N ASN A 83 5.31 -1.33 16.82
CA ASN A 83 4.45 -2.36 17.40
C ASN A 83 2.95 -2.02 17.32
N ARG A 84 2.60 -0.76 17.04
CA ARG A 84 1.21 -0.33 16.83
C ARG A 84 0.71 -0.65 15.42
N ILE A 85 1.60 -0.99 14.48
CA ILE A 85 1.21 -1.37 13.11
C ILE A 85 0.91 -2.87 13.06
N ASP A 86 -0.30 -3.25 12.64
CA ASP A 86 -0.71 -4.65 12.48
C ASP A 86 -0.74 -5.09 11.01
N LEU A 87 -1.00 -4.14 10.11
CA LEU A 87 -1.17 -4.32 8.67
C LEU A 87 -0.65 -3.09 7.92
N GLN A 88 -0.13 -3.28 6.71
CA GLN A 88 0.37 -2.20 5.87
C GLN A 88 -0.44 -2.08 4.58
N VAL A 89 -0.71 -0.85 4.14
CA VAL A 89 -1.46 -0.54 2.92
C VAL A 89 -0.54 0.24 1.98
N LEU A 90 -0.35 -0.25 0.77
CA LEU A 90 0.34 0.47 -0.29
C LEU A 90 -0.69 0.92 -1.34
N MET A 91 -0.79 2.23 -1.51
CA MET A 91 -1.60 2.86 -2.55
C MET A 91 -0.74 3.12 -3.78
N LEU A 92 -1.14 2.51 -4.90
CA LEU A 92 -0.46 2.61 -6.18
C LEU A 92 -1.39 3.23 -7.21
N LEU A 93 -0.82 4.11 -8.03
CA LEU A 93 -1.49 4.73 -9.18
C LEU A 93 -0.76 4.32 -10.48
N PRO A 94 -0.89 3.07 -10.97
CA PRO A 94 -0.14 2.61 -12.14
C PRO A 94 -0.38 3.45 -13.40
N HIS A 95 -1.53 4.11 -13.51
CA HIS A 95 -1.83 4.99 -14.64
C HIS A 95 -0.97 6.26 -14.66
N HIS A 96 -0.52 6.76 -13.50
CA HIS A 96 0.49 7.82 -13.45
C HIS A 96 1.81 7.33 -14.04
N TYR A 97 2.08 6.01 -14.01
CA TYR A 97 3.26 5.38 -14.59
C TYR A 97 3.38 5.61 -16.12
N LYS A 98 2.26 5.79 -16.83
CA LYS A 98 2.25 6.10 -18.28
C LYS A 98 2.63 7.53 -18.60
N THR A 99 2.17 8.49 -17.80
CA THR A 99 2.37 9.92 -18.05
C THR A 99 3.84 10.33 -17.96
N PHE A 100 4.59 9.78 -16.99
CA PHE A 100 5.98 10.17 -16.74
C PHE A 100 7.00 9.27 -17.43
N ALA A 101 6.65 8.02 -17.81
CA ALA A 101 7.57 7.13 -18.53
C ALA A 101 7.85 7.59 -19.97
N GLY A 102 7.19 8.65 -20.44
CA GLY A 102 7.44 9.37 -21.70
C GLY A 102 7.22 8.58 -22.99
N THR A 103 7.17 7.25 -22.94
CA THR A 103 7.06 6.36 -24.09
C THR A 103 6.15 5.16 -23.79
N ARG A 104 5.46 4.66 -24.83
CA ARG A 104 4.62 3.44 -24.74
C ARG A 104 5.39 2.20 -24.25
N ARG A 105 6.71 2.14 -24.46
CA ARG A 105 7.56 1.02 -24.01
C ARG A 105 7.90 1.10 -22.53
N GLY A 106 8.29 2.27 -22.04
CA GLY A 106 8.72 2.46 -20.65
C GLY A 106 7.60 2.26 -19.63
N TRP A 107 6.34 2.49 -19.99
CA TRP A 107 5.27 2.31 -19.02
C TRP A 107 4.82 0.85 -18.86
N ARG A 108 4.96 0.03 -19.92
CA ARG A 108 4.74 -1.44 -19.86
C ARG A 108 5.77 -2.15 -18.96
N THR A 109 6.85 -1.46 -18.57
CA THR A 109 7.87 -1.98 -17.65
C THR A 109 7.61 -1.57 -16.19
N PHE A 110 6.36 -1.25 -15.82
CA PHE A 110 5.99 -1.11 -14.41
C PHE A 110 6.49 -2.35 -13.63
N PRO A 111 7.37 -2.19 -12.61
CA PRO A 111 8.11 -3.30 -12.01
C PRO A 111 7.26 -4.09 -10.99
N HIS A 112 6.08 -4.54 -11.40
CA HIS A 112 5.11 -5.22 -10.56
C HIS A 112 5.60 -6.59 -10.06
N GLU A 113 6.36 -7.34 -10.87
CA GLU A 113 6.95 -8.62 -10.45
C GLU A 113 7.95 -8.43 -9.31
N GLU A 114 8.92 -7.54 -9.51
CA GLU A 114 9.92 -7.21 -8.50
C GLU A 114 9.27 -6.67 -7.23
N LEU A 115 8.33 -5.72 -7.37
CA LEU A 115 7.61 -5.16 -6.23
C LEU A 115 6.83 -6.25 -5.47
N ALA A 116 6.17 -7.17 -6.17
CA ALA A 116 5.43 -8.26 -5.53
C ALA A 116 6.37 -9.20 -4.74
N ASP A 117 7.55 -9.51 -5.28
CA ASP A 117 8.54 -10.35 -4.59
C ASP A 117 9.12 -9.66 -3.36
N ARG A 118 9.44 -8.37 -3.46
CA ARG A 118 9.93 -7.58 -2.33
C ARG A 118 8.89 -7.46 -1.23
N LEU A 119 7.65 -7.12 -1.56
CA LEU A 119 6.55 -7.06 -0.59
C LEU A 119 6.28 -8.42 0.06
N LYS A 120 6.36 -9.51 -0.71
CA LYS A 120 6.28 -10.87 -0.15
C LYS A 120 7.42 -11.15 0.84
N SER A 121 8.63 -10.68 0.57
CA SER A 121 9.76 -10.76 1.52
C SER A 121 9.47 -10.00 2.81
N VAL A 122 8.96 -8.77 2.70
CA VAL A 122 8.55 -7.96 3.86
C VAL A 122 7.50 -8.69 4.70
N ILE A 123 6.45 -9.25 4.07
CA ILE A 123 5.41 -10.01 4.78
C ILE A 123 6.03 -11.20 5.53
N ARG A 124 6.93 -11.95 4.88
CA ARG A 124 7.56 -13.15 5.47
C ARG A 124 8.41 -12.79 6.69
N GLU A 125 9.20 -11.72 6.58
CA GLU A 125 10.14 -11.28 7.62
C GLU A 125 9.43 -10.62 8.80
N THR A 126 8.45 -9.76 8.52
CA THR A 126 7.79 -8.94 9.55
C THR A 126 6.55 -9.60 10.13
N ARG A 127 6.00 -10.61 9.46
CA ARG A 127 4.70 -11.23 9.76
C ARG A 127 3.52 -10.24 9.77
N LYS A 128 3.69 -9.06 9.18
CA LYS A 128 2.64 -8.06 8.98
C LYS A 128 2.18 -8.10 7.53
N PRO A 129 0.90 -8.39 7.25
CA PRO A 129 0.39 -8.45 5.89
C PRO A 129 0.48 -7.08 5.21
N VAL A 130 0.64 -7.11 3.89
CA VAL A 130 0.53 -5.95 3.02
C VAL A 130 -0.72 -6.11 2.17
N VAL A 131 -1.48 -5.02 2.03
CA VAL A 131 -2.62 -4.89 1.11
C VAL A 131 -2.29 -3.82 0.08
N LEU A 132 -2.67 -4.06 -1.17
CA LEU A 132 -2.59 -3.05 -2.22
C LEU A 132 -3.93 -2.41 -2.50
N VAL A 133 -3.89 -1.09 -2.71
CA VAL A 133 -4.96 -0.33 -3.33
C VAL A 133 -4.42 0.19 -4.66
N MET A 134 -4.89 -0.38 -5.76
CA MET A 134 -4.47 -0.01 -7.11
C MET A 134 -5.58 0.78 -7.79
N THR A 135 -5.67 2.08 -7.53
CA THR A 135 -6.71 2.92 -8.12
C THR A 135 -6.47 3.12 -9.62
N ASN A 136 -7.53 2.94 -10.42
CA ASN A 136 -7.47 3.18 -11.85
C ASN A 136 -8.72 3.92 -12.36
N THR A 137 -8.51 5.17 -12.76
CA THR A 137 -9.50 6.03 -13.38
C THR A 137 -9.52 5.91 -14.92
N LYS A 138 -8.55 5.20 -15.51
CA LYS A 138 -8.38 5.04 -16.96
C LYS A 138 -8.97 3.71 -17.43
N ARG A 139 -10.13 3.79 -18.11
CA ARG A 139 -10.93 2.62 -18.54
C ARG A 139 -11.39 2.68 -20.00
N GLY A 140 -11.08 3.76 -20.72
CA GLY A 140 -11.52 3.96 -22.10
C GLY A 140 -10.64 3.24 -23.13
N LEU A 141 -11.14 3.14 -24.37
CA LEU A 141 -10.37 2.61 -25.51
C LEU A 141 -8.97 3.24 -25.68
N PRO A 142 -8.76 4.55 -25.44
CA PRO A 142 -7.42 5.15 -25.51
C PRO A 142 -6.41 4.65 -24.45
N ASP A 143 -6.90 4.00 -23.41
CA ASP A 143 -6.14 3.53 -22.25
C ASP A 143 -6.15 2.00 -22.09
N LEU A 144 -6.49 1.26 -23.16
CA LEU A 144 -6.47 -0.21 -23.15
C LEU A 144 -5.10 -0.77 -22.73
N ASP A 145 -4.04 -0.06 -23.09
CA ASP A 145 -2.70 -0.39 -22.65
C ASP A 145 -2.64 -0.33 -21.11
N VAL A 146 -3.03 0.77 -20.46
CA VAL A 146 -3.11 0.94 -18.99
C VAL A 146 -3.93 -0.18 -18.32
N VAL A 147 -5.08 -0.51 -18.91
CA VAL A 147 -5.94 -1.59 -18.42
C VAL A 147 -5.20 -2.93 -18.41
N GLU A 148 -4.44 -3.23 -19.46
CA GLU A 148 -3.64 -4.45 -19.58
C GLU A 148 -2.59 -4.57 -18.46
N VAL A 149 -1.80 -3.53 -18.21
CA VAL A 149 -0.78 -3.58 -17.13
C VAL A 149 -1.42 -3.60 -15.75
N HIS A 150 -2.51 -2.87 -15.54
CA HIS A 150 -3.24 -2.93 -14.27
C HIS A 150 -3.73 -4.34 -13.97
N ALA A 151 -4.30 -5.02 -14.97
CA ALA A 151 -4.73 -6.42 -14.86
C ALA A 151 -3.56 -7.39 -14.60
N LYS A 152 -2.45 -7.25 -15.34
CA LYS A 152 -1.23 -8.06 -15.12
C LYS A 152 -0.63 -7.85 -13.74
N ALA A 153 -0.46 -6.61 -13.31
CA ALA A 153 0.04 -6.28 -11.98
C ALA A 153 -0.87 -6.86 -10.89
N ARG A 154 -2.19 -6.69 -11.00
CA ARG A 154 -3.16 -7.30 -10.09
C ARG A 154 -3.00 -8.82 -10.02
N GLN A 155 -2.89 -9.50 -11.16
CA GLN A 155 -2.68 -10.95 -11.22
C GLN A 155 -1.41 -11.37 -10.48
N THR A 156 -0.30 -10.67 -10.73
CA THR A 156 1.00 -10.95 -10.11
C THR A 156 0.95 -10.81 -8.59
N PHE A 157 0.37 -9.73 -8.06
CA PHE A 157 0.25 -9.56 -6.61
C PHE A 157 -0.66 -10.62 -5.97
N LEU A 158 -1.79 -10.93 -6.59
CA LEU A 158 -2.70 -11.97 -6.11
C LEU A 158 -2.03 -13.36 -6.10
N ALA A 159 -1.24 -13.69 -7.14
CA ALA A 159 -0.47 -14.94 -7.20
C ALA A 159 0.60 -15.05 -6.09
N LYS A 160 1.08 -13.92 -5.57
CA LYS A 160 1.99 -13.87 -4.40
C LYS A 160 1.24 -13.84 -3.06
N GLY A 161 -0.09 -13.89 -3.09
CA GLY A 161 -0.96 -13.91 -1.91
C GLY A 161 -1.28 -12.52 -1.33
N ILE A 162 -0.89 -11.45 -2.03
CA ILE A 162 -1.09 -10.05 -1.62
C ILE A 162 -2.48 -9.60 -2.09
N PRO A 163 -3.42 -9.25 -1.18
CA PRO A 163 -4.74 -8.75 -1.57
C PRO A 163 -4.64 -7.42 -2.33
N VAL A 164 -5.48 -7.27 -3.36
CA VAL A 164 -5.51 -6.07 -4.22
C VAL A 164 -6.94 -5.54 -4.33
N PHE A 165 -7.14 -4.28 -4.00
CA PHE A 165 -8.42 -3.57 -4.10
C PHE A 165 -8.30 -2.39 -5.08
N ASP A 166 -9.42 -1.93 -5.62
CA ASP A 166 -9.45 -0.75 -6.48
C ASP A 166 -9.50 0.54 -5.65
N GLU A 167 -10.19 0.50 -4.51
CA GLU A 167 -10.41 1.66 -3.63
C GLU A 167 -10.03 1.34 -2.18
N ILE A 168 -9.59 2.38 -1.45
CA ILE A 168 -9.21 2.25 -0.04
C ILE A 168 -10.41 1.82 0.84
N GLY A 169 -11.61 2.33 0.52
CA GLY A 169 -12.85 1.92 1.20
C GLY A 169 -13.10 0.41 1.13
N ASP A 170 -12.82 -0.23 0.00
CA ASP A 170 -12.98 -1.68 -0.14
C ASP A 170 -11.95 -2.45 0.67
N ALA A 171 -10.70 -1.98 0.67
CA ALA A 171 -9.63 -2.59 1.46
C ALA A 171 -9.95 -2.53 2.97
N LEU A 172 -10.33 -1.35 3.48
CA LEU A 172 -10.61 -1.16 4.90
C LEU A 172 -11.90 -1.88 5.33
N ARG A 173 -12.92 -1.91 4.48
CA ARG A 173 -14.12 -2.73 4.69
C ARG A 173 -13.80 -4.22 4.78
N ALA A 174 -12.92 -4.72 3.91
CA ALA A 174 -12.50 -6.12 3.96
C ALA A 174 -11.75 -6.44 5.26
N ILE A 175 -10.84 -5.55 5.70
CA ILE A 175 -10.15 -5.66 6.99
C ILE A 175 -11.16 -5.65 8.15
N ALA A 176 -12.13 -4.74 8.14
CA ALA A 176 -13.18 -4.66 9.15
C ALA A 176 -14.02 -5.95 9.24
N ASN A 177 -14.30 -6.58 8.09
CA ASN A 177 -15.00 -7.86 8.06
C ASN A 177 -14.15 -9.00 8.66
N VAL A 178 -12.84 -9.02 8.40
CA VAL A 178 -11.90 -9.96 9.04
C VAL A 178 -11.88 -9.73 10.55
N ASN A 179 -11.77 -8.48 11.00
CA ASN A 179 -11.85 -8.13 12.42
C ASN A 179 -13.16 -8.58 13.05
N ARG A 180 -14.31 -8.34 12.40
CA ARG A 180 -15.61 -8.78 12.91
C ARG A 180 -15.71 -10.30 13.02
N TYR A 181 -15.08 -11.04 12.11
CA TYR A 181 -15.10 -12.50 12.15
C TYR A 181 -14.22 -13.05 13.28
N TYR A 182 -12.98 -12.57 13.40
CA TYR A 182 -12.01 -13.09 14.37
C TYR A 182 -12.09 -12.43 15.77
N GLY A 183 -12.62 -11.21 15.87
CA GLY A 183 -12.79 -10.48 17.13
C GLY A 183 -13.99 -10.93 17.96
N LYS A 184 -14.89 -11.76 17.41
CA LYS A 184 -16.01 -12.36 18.16
C LYS A 184 -15.58 -13.25 19.33
N GLY A 185 -14.30 -13.64 19.40
CA GLY A 185 -13.74 -14.42 20.51
C GLY A 185 -13.12 -13.60 21.65
N GLU A 186 -12.98 -12.27 21.52
CA GLU A 186 -12.34 -11.41 22.54
C GLU A 186 -13.32 -10.83 23.57
N THR A 187 -14.61 -11.22 23.52
CA THR A 187 -15.67 -10.72 24.42
C THR A 187 -16.42 -11.84 25.16
N ALA A 188 -15.76 -12.96 25.46
CA ALA A 188 -16.26 -13.99 26.36
C ALA A 188 -15.49 -13.98 27.69
#